data_AF-A0A966W4F7-F1
#
_entry.id   AF-A0A966W4F7-F1
#
_cell.length_a   1.000
_cell.length_b   1.000
_cell.length_c   1.000
_cell.angle_alpha   90.00
_cell.angle_beta   90.00
_cell.angle_gamma   90.00
#
_symmetry.space_group_name_H-M   'P 1'
#
loop_
_entity.id
_entity.type
_entity.pdbx_description
1 polymer ?
#
loop_
_entity_poly.entity_id
_entity_poly.type
_entity_poly.pdbx_seq_one_letter_code
_entity_poly.pdbx_strand_id
1 'polypeptide(L)'
;MGLFDTLYCEAELPEVGVCANVDFQTKSLGSNMGEFIISKDGRLLEKLFDVLTSTDGVFPKQQFRDLHDTEFHGDLVFYGRVTSDGELTKYVARFTEGQLAWIRTLSTLPENLRQQILAKT
;
A
#
# COMPACT_ATOMS: atom_id res chain seq x y z
N MET A 1 -9.24 -12.23 10.68
CA MET A 1 -8.69 -10.99 10.08
C MET A 1 -7.42 -10.67 10.84
N GLY A 2 -6.26 -10.70 10.17
CA GLY A 2 -4.94 -10.46 10.78
C GLY A 2 -4.44 -9.04 10.55
N LEU A 3 -3.27 -8.72 11.09
CA LEU A 3 -2.62 -7.41 10.96
C LEU A 3 -2.34 -7.08 9.47
N PHE A 4 -2.37 -5.79 9.13
CA PHE A 4 -2.14 -5.25 7.79
C PHE A 4 -1.57 -3.84 7.92
N ASP A 5 -1.00 -3.32 6.84
CA ASP A 5 -0.61 -1.92 6.72
C ASP A 5 -1.62 -1.17 5.84
N THR A 6 -1.71 0.13 6.05
CA THR A 6 -2.54 1.04 5.27
C THR A 6 -1.71 1.68 4.17
N LEU A 7 -2.22 1.70 2.95
CA LEU A 7 -1.56 2.24 1.77
C LEU A 7 -2.44 3.30 1.10
N TYR A 8 -1.89 4.48 0.90
CA TYR A 8 -2.45 5.55 0.09
C TYR A 8 -1.79 5.51 -1.28
N CYS A 9 -2.57 5.60 -2.36
CA CYS A 9 -2.02 5.60 -3.72
C CYS A 9 -2.36 6.91 -4.42
N GLU A 10 -1.35 7.74 -4.66
CA GLU A 10 -1.48 8.97 -5.44
C GLU A 10 -1.14 8.77 -6.92
N ALA A 11 -0.44 7.68 -7.25
CA ALA A 11 -0.14 7.28 -8.62
C ALA A 11 -1.41 6.86 -9.39
N GLU A 12 -1.36 6.95 -10.72
CA GLU A 12 -2.47 6.55 -11.58
C GLU A 12 -2.73 5.04 -11.47
N LEU A 13 -3.97 4.70 -11.15
CA LEU A 13 -4.43 3.31 -11.13
C LEU A 13 -5.01 2.92 -12.50
N PRO A 14 -4.83 1.66 -12.93
CA PRO A 14 -5.18 1.20 -14.27
C PRO A 14 -6.68 1.25 -14.63
N GLU A 15 -7.57 1.50 -13.66
CA GLU A 15 -9.00 1.66 -13.90
C GLU A 15 -9.45 3.11 -13.68
N VAL A 16 -10.16 3.66 -14.66
CA VAL A 16 -10.74 5.01 -14.60
C VAL A 16 -11.72 5.08 -13.44
N GLY A 17 -11.44 5.92 -12.45
CA GLY A 17 -12.37 6.20 -11.35
C GLY A 17 -12.06 5.53 -10.01
N VAL A 18 -10.89 4.90 -9.84
CA VAL A 18 -10.43 4.57 -8.48
C VAL A 18 -10.13 5.89 -7.76
N CYS A 19 -10.98 6.23 -6.80
CA CYS A 19 -10.91 7.46 -6.03
C CYS A 19 -9.51 7.66 -5.44
N ALA A 20 -8.86 8.77 -5.79
CA ALA A 20 -7.56 9.22 -5.26
C ALA A 20 -7.54 9.50 -3.73
N ASN A 21 -8.59 9.09 -3.01
CA ASN A 21 -8.86 9.40 -1.60
C ASN A 21 -9.38 8.15 -0.85
N VAL A 22 -8.91 6.96 -1.17
CA VAL A 22 -9.30 5.72 -0.48
C VAL A 22 -8.06 5.00 0.05
N ASP A 23 -8.17 4.55 1.28
CA ASP A 23 -7.16 3.78 1.99
C ASP A 23 -7.23 2.32 1.48
N PHE A 24 -6.10 1.82 0.98
CA PHE A 24 -5.93 0.43 0.60
C PHE A 24 -5.28 -0.33 1.76
N GLN A 25 -5.50 -1.65 1.79
CA GLN A 25 -4.78 -2.53 2.72
C GLN A 25 -3.67 -3.26 1.97
N THR A 26 -2.52 -3.45 2.61
CA THR A 26 -1.45 -4.31 2.10
C THR A 26 -0.92 -5.22 3.22
N LYS A 27 -0.38 -6.37 2.80
CA LYS A 27 0.34 -7.31 3.66
C LYS A 27 1.75 -7.61 3.16
N SER A 28 2.14 -6.99 2.05
CA SER A 28 3.45 -7.20 1.41
C SER A 28 4.61 -6.52 2.14
N LEU A 29 4.33 -5.80 3.23
CA LEU A 29 5.31 -5.06 4.02
C LEU A 29 5.47 -5.73 5.40
N GLY A 30 5.47 -4.95 6.48
CA GLY A 30 5.64 -5.48 7.84
C GLY A 30 4.35 -6.04 8.45
N SER A 31 3.18 -5.68 7.89
CA SER A 31 1.87 -5.87 8.51
C SER A 31 1.87 -5.36 9.95
N ASN A 32 2.39 -4.17 10.21
CA ASN A 32 2.61 -3.60 11.55
C ASN A 32 1.69 -2.40 11.84
N MET A 33 0.59 -2.26 11.09
CA MET A 33 -0.28 -1.07 11.10
C MET A 33 0.47 0.22 10.71
N GLY A 34 1.47 0.09 9.84
CA GLY A 34 2.13 1.24 9.24
C GLY A 34 1.22 1.94 8.23
N GLU A 35 1.49 3.22 7.99
CA GLU A 35 0.84 3.99 6.93
C GLU A 35 1.86 4.33 5.84
N PHE A 36 1.55 3.97 4.60
CA PHE A 36 2.44 4.14 3.45
C PHE A 36 1.74 4.91 2.33
N ILE A 37 2.51 5.58 1.48
CA ILE A 37 2.04 6.33 0.31
C ILE A 37 2.82 5.89 -0.92
N ILE A 38 2.14 5.43 -1.98
CA ILE A 38 2.71 5.43 -3.33
C ILE A 38 2.50 6.83 -3.88
N SER A 39 3.56 7.63 -3.89
CA SER A 39 3.51 9.03 -4.31
C SER A 39 3.32 9.18 -5.82
N LYS A 40 2.90 10.36 -6.27
CA LYS A 40 2.75 10.66 -7.71
C LYS A 40 4.02 10.52 -8.53
N ASP A 41 5.16 10.83 -7.92
CA ASP A 41 6.48 10.65 -8.51
C ASP A 41 6.97 9.20 -8.43
N GLY A 42 6.18 8.28 -7.87
CA GLY A 42 6.41 6.84 -7.92
C GLY A 42 7.35 6.30 -6.84
N ARG A 43 7.46 6.97 -5.69
CA ARG A 43 8.18 6.46 -4.51
C ARG A 43 7.21 5.78 -3.55
N LEU A 44 7.71 4.86 -2.74
CA LEU A 44 6.97 4.32 -1.59
C LEU A 44 7.45 5.02 -0.33
N LEU A 45 6.60 5.87 0.24
CA LEU A 45 6.90 6.68 1.41
C LEU A 45 6.20 6.09 2.65
N GLU A 46 6.91 5.93 3.75
CA GLU A 46 6.31 5.60 5.06
C GLU A 46 5.99 6.90 5.81
N LYS A 47 4.77 7.00 6.35
CA LYS A 47 4.43 8.08 7.28
C LYS A 47 4.98 7.74 8.66
N LEU A 48 5.87 8.58 9.15
CA LEU A 48 6.41 8.47 10.49
C LEU A 48 5.58 9.31 11.46
N PHE A 49 5.30 8.74 12.63
CA PHE A 49 4.54 9.41 13.68
C PHE A 49 5.33 9.47 14.98
N ASP A 50 5.24 10.62 15.63
CA ASP A 50 5.66 10.79 17.02
C ASP A 50 4.58 10.28 17.97
N VAL A 51 5.00 9.50 18.97
CA VAL A 51 4.13 9.08 20.07
C VAL A 51 4.16 10.17 21.13
N LEU A 52 3.08 10.95 21.20
CA LEU A 52 2.92 11.94 22.26
C LEU A 52 2.35 11.24 23.50
N THR A 53 3.11 11.27 24.59
CA THR A 53 2.62 10.83 25.91
C THR A 53 1.45 11.71 26.32
N SER A 54 0.29 11.09 26.49
CA SER A 54 -0.88 11.74 27.07
C SER A 54 -0.72 11.76 28.58
N THR A 55 -0.77 12.94 29.20
CA THR A 55 -0.79 13.09 30.66
C THR A 55 -2.10 12.62 31.29
N ASP A 56 -3.11 12.35 30.48
CA ASP A 56 -4.51 12.26 30.92
C ASP A 56 -5.05 10.82 30.89
N GLY A 57 -4.17 9.82 30.71
CA GLY A 57 -4.55 8.40 30.65
C GLY A 57 -5.30 7.96 29.39
N VAL A 58 -5.45 8.87 28.42
CA VAL A 58 -6.00 8.56 27.08
C VAL A 58 -4.93 7.89 26.23
N PHE A 59 -5.33 7.02 25.28
CA PHE A 59 -4.45 6.40 24.29
C PHE A 59 -3.45 7.43 23.72
N PRO A 60 -2.17 7.05 23.55
CA PRO A 60 -1.15 7.97 23.06
C PRO A 60 -1.60 8.57 21.73
N LYS A 61 -1.52 9.90 21.64
CA LYS A 61 -1.81 10.59 20.39
C LYS A 61 -0.62 10.40 19.46
N GLN A 62 -0.89 10.06 18.21
CA GLN A 62 0.11 10.07 17.17
C GLN A 62 0.09 11.43 16.49
N GLN A 63 1.27 12.05 16.37
CA GLN A 63 1.46 13.27 15.59
C GLN A 63 2.29 12.93 14.35
N PHE A 64 1.78 13.28 13.17
CA PHE A 64 2.55 13.14 11.94
C PHE A 64 3.87 13.90 12.08
N ARG A 65 4.99 13.21 11.86
CA ARG A 65 6.34 13.76 11.94
C ARG A 65 6.86 14.10 10.55
N ASP A 66 6.94 13.08 9.69
CA ASP A 66 7.58 13.20 8.38
C ASP A 66 7.20 12.05 7.43
N LEU A 67 7.61 12.16 6.17
CA LEU A 67 7.61 11.08 5.18
C LEU A 67 9.02 10.53 4.98
N HIS A 68 9.18 9.21 5.13
CA HIS A 68 10.44 8.53 4.88
C HIS A 68 10.39 7.76 3.55
N ASP A 69 11.28 8.06 2.61
CA ASP A 69 11.45 7.23 1.41
C ASP A 69 12.07 5.89 1.81
N THR A 70 11.33 4.82 1.56
CA THR A 70 11.72 3.45 1.90
C THR A 70 12.71 2.85 0.91
N GLU A 71 12.93 3.50 -0.23
CA GLU A 71 13.72 2.98 -1.36
C GLU A 71 13.26 1.58 -1.81
N PHE A 72 11.98 1.27 -1.60
CA PHE A 72 11.44 -0.09 -1.74
C PHE A 72 11.70 -0.66 -3.13
N HIS A 73 12.09 -1.94 -3.16
CA HIS A 73 12.32 -2.71 -4.37
C HIS A 73 11.58 -4.04 -4.32
N GLY A 74 10.75 -4.30 -5.32
CA GLY A 74 9.97 -5.54 -5.40
C GLY A 74 8.53 -5.31 -5.81
N ASP A 75 7.67 -6.27 -5.47
CA ASP A 75 6.25 -6.26 -5.78
C ASP A 75 5.44 -6.00 -4.52
N LEU A 76 4.59 -4.97 -4.55
CA LEU A 76 3.67 -4.63 -3.49
C LEU A 76 2.26 -5.01 -3.92
N VAL A 77 1.63 -5.94 -3.20
CA VAL A 77 0.24 -6.34 -3.42
C VAL A 77 -0.65 -5.56 -2.45
N PHE A 78 -1.69 -4.93 -2.98
CA PHE A 78 -2.65 -4.19 -2.17
C PHE A 78 -4.07 -4.38 -2.66
N TYR A 79 -5.02 -4.20 -1.75
CA TYR A 79 -6.41 -4.59 -1.94
C TYR A 79 -7.30 -3.36 -2.04
N GLY A 80 -8.03 -3.26 -3.15
CA GLY A 80 -9.02 -2.21 -3.40
C GLY A 80 -10.44 -2.63 -3.03
N ARG A 81 -11.41 -2.03 -3.71
CA ARG A 81 -12.84 -2.32 -3.48
C ARG A 81 -13.23 -3.72 -3.93
N VAL A 82 -14.28 -4.21 -3.30
CA VAL A 82 -15.03 -5.40 -3.75
C VAL A 82 -15.75 -5.04 -5.04
N THR A 83 -15.57 -5.84 -6.09
CA THR A 83 -16.26 -5.69 -7.37
C THR A 83 -17.73 -6.07 -7.24
N SER A 84 -18.55 -5.77 -8.26
CA SER A 84 -19.97 -6.16 -8.30
C SER A 84 -20.19 -7.67 -8.14
N ASP A 85 -19.19 -8.47 -8.48
CA ASP A 85 -19.21 -9.93 -8.37
C ASP A 85 -18.84 -10.45 -6.97
N GLY A 86 -18.58 -9.56 -6.01
CA GLY A 86 -18.23 -9.91 -4.63
C GLY A 86 -16.75 -10.22 -4.41
N GLU A 87 -15.90 -10.05 -5.43
CA GLU A 87 -14.47 -10.34 -5.37
C GLU A 87 -13.65 -9.10 -5.00
N LEU A 88 -12.64 -9.26 -4.16
CA LEU A 88 -11.76 -8.15 -3.77
C LEU A 88 -10.76 -7.85 -4.89
N THR A 89 -10.75 -6.61 -5.38
CA THR A 89 -9.78 -6.21 -6.41
C THR A 89 -8.37 -6.22 -5.82
N LYS A 90 -7.47 -6.96 -6.46
CA LYS A 90 -6.05 -7.03 -6.07
C LYS A 90 -5.21 -6.25 -7.08
N TYR A 91 -4.45 -5.29 -6.59
CA TYR A 91 -3.48 -4.54 -7.37
C TYR A 91 -2.06 -5.02 -7.06
N VAL A 92 -1.18 -4.87 -8.03
CA VAL A 92 0.27 -5.05 -7.88
C VAL A 92 0.95 -3.78 -8.35
N ALA A 93 1.72 -3.16 -7.46
CA ALA A 93 2.68 -2.13 -7.82
C ALA A 93 4.08 -2.76 -7.85
N ARG A 94 4.78 -2.62 -8.98
CA ARG A 94 6.17 -3.07 -9.10
C ARG A 94 7.11 -1.88 -8.95
N PHE A 95 8.07 -2.02 -8.05
CA PHE A 95 9.14 -1.06 -7.83
C PHE A 95 10.49 -1.65 -8.26
N THR A 96 11.24 -0.89 -9.04
CA THR A 96 12.59 -1.20 -9.48
C THR A 96 13.49 -0.03 -9.13
N GLU A 97 14.63 -0.30 -8.48
CA GLU A 97 15.56 0.75 -8.00
C GLU A 97 14.88 1.88 -7.19
N GLY A 98 13.95 1.52 -6.29
CA GLY A 98 13.21 2.49 -5.47
C GLY A 98 12.09 3.24 -6.20
N GLN A 99 11.84 2.91 -7.47
CA GLN A 99 10.95 3.68 -8.35
C GLN A 99 9.82 2.80 -8.91
N LEU A 100 8.60 3.33 -8.90
CA LEU A 100 7.42 2.66 -9.45
C LEU A 100 7.57 2.48 -10.96
N ALA A 101 7.60 1.23 -11.40
CA ALA A 101 7.66 0.86 -12.81
C ALA A 101 6.26 0.76 -13.43
N TRP A 102 5.29 0.20 -12.71
CA TRP A 102 3.89 0.11 -13.14
C TRP A 102 2.98 -0.32 -12.00
N ILE A 103 1.68 -0.04 -12.15
CA ILE A 103 0.59 -0.61 -11.35
C ILE A 103 -0.38 -1.34 -12.26
N ARG A 104 -0.76 -2.57 -11.90
CA ARG A 104 -1.70 -3.40 -12.66
C ARG A 104 -2.61 -4.19 -11.73
N THR A 105 -3.80 -4.54 -12.21
CA THR A 105 -4.67 -5.49 -11.52
C THR A 105 -4.07 -6.89 -11.63
N LEU A 106 -4.00 -7.64 -10.52
CA LEU A 106 -3.38 -8.96 -10.44
C LEU A 106 -3.98 -9.96 -11.46
N SER A 107 -5.28 -9.84 -11.75
CA SER A 107 -6.00 -10.66 -12.72
C SER A 107 -5.53 -10.47 -14.17
N THR A 108 -4.91 -9.33 -14.49
CA THR A 108 -4.42 -8.99 -15.83
C THR A 108 -2.98 -9.45 -16.08
N LEU A 109 -2.27 -9.89 -15.03
CA LEU A 109 -0.89 -10.36 -15.14
C LEU A 109 -0.83 -11.79 -15.71
N PRO A 110 0.24 -12.14 -16.46
CA PRO A 110 0.49 -13.52 -16.87
C PRO A 110 0.51 -14.48 -15.68
N GLU A 111 -0.01 -15.69 -15.86
CA GLU A 111 -0.18 -16.69 -14.78
C GLU A 111 1.11 -16.95 -14.00
N ASN A 112 2.21 -17.15 -14.72
CA ASN A 112 3.52 -17.43 -14.13
C ASN A 112 3.98 -16.28 -13.22
N LEU A 113 3.76 -15.03 -13.63
CA LEU A 113 4.12 -13.87 -12.83
C LEU A 113 3.21 -13.75 -11.60
N ARG A 114 1.92 -13.98 -11.77
CA ARG A 114 0.94 -13.97 -10.68
C ARG A 114 1.29 -14.99 -9.59
N GLN A 115 1.63 -16.22 -9.97
CA GLN A 115 2.03 -17.27 -9.04
C GLN A 115 3.32 -16.89 -8.29
N GLN A 116 4.31 -16.30 -8.98
CA GLN A 116 5.55 -15.84 -8.35
C GLN A 116 5.32 -14.75 -7.31
N ILE A 117 4.43 -13.79 -7.59
CA ILE A 117 4.09 -12.70 -6.66
C ILE A 117 3.37 -13.29 -5.44
N LEU A 118 2.34 -14.11 -5.67
CA LEU A 118 1.53 -14.69 -4.60
C LEU A 118 2.33 -15.65 -3.70
N ALA A 119 3.37 -16.31 -4.22
CA ALA A 119 4.24 -17.15 -3.41
C ALA A 119 5.16 -16.38 -2.45
N LYS A 120 5.32 -15.06 -2.65
CA LYS A 120 6.19 -14.19 -1.85
C LYS A 120 5.44 -13.27 -0.88
N THR A 121 4.12 -13.26 -0.93
CA THR A 121 3.25 -12.43 -0.08
C THR A 121 2.63 -13.25 1.04
#